data_AF-A0A926BIY9-F1
#
_entry.id   AF-A0A926BIY9-F1
#
_cell.length_a   1.000
_cell.length_b   1.000
_cell.length_c   1.000
_cell.angle_alpha   90.00
_cell.angle_beta   90.00
_cell.angle_gamma   90.00
#
_symmetry.space_group_name_H-M   'P 1'
#
loop_
_entity.id
_entity.type
_entity.pdbx_description
1 polymer ?
#
loop_
_entity_poly.entity_id
_entity_poly.type
_entity_poly.pdbx_seq_one_letter_code
_entity_poly.pdbx_strand_id
1 'polypeptide(L)' 'MLTRFKVSGFKNLVDVDVRFGPFTCIAGANGVGKSNLFDAIKFLGLTGKDTLRGAALSV' A
#
# COMPACT_ATOMS: atom_id res chain seq x y z
N MET A 1 -15.36 -1.86 0.56
CA MET A 1 -14.48 -2.79 1.31
C MET A 1 -13.34 -3.21 0.41
N LEU A 2 -12.08 -3.09 0.84
CA LEU A 2 -10.92 -3.56 0.08
C LEU A 2 -10.80 -5.08 0.23
N THR A 3 -10.86 -5.83 -0.87
CA THR A 3 -10.88 -7.31 -0.85
C THR A 3 -9.56 -7.92 -1.33
N ARG A 4 -8.85 -7.22 -2.21
CA ARG A 4 -7.52 -7.59 -2.70
C ARG A 4 -6.71 -6.33 -2.99
N PHE A 5 -5.42 -6.38 -2.71
CA PHE A 5 -4.47 -5.35 -3.04
C PHE A 5 -3.23 -5.98 -3.65
N LYS A 6 -2.88 -5.56 -4.87
CA LYS A 6 -1.67 -5.99 -5.57
C LYS A 6 -0.80 -4.77 -5.88
N VAL A 7 0.49 -4.89 -5.60
CA VAL A 7 1.47 -3.84 -5.88
C VAL A 7 2.81 -4.44 -6.29
N SER A 8 3.47 -3.80 -7.25
CA SER A 8 4.80 -4.15 -7.68
C SER A 8 5.63 -2.89 -7.88
N GLY A 9 6.89 -2.92 -7.44
CA GLY A 9 7.84 -1.81 -7.59
C GLY A 9 7.52 -0.57 -6.76
N PHE A 10 6.69 -0.67 -5.71
CA PHE A 10 6.37 0.47 -4.84
C PHE A 10 7.27 0.45 -3.60
N LYS A 11 8.16 1.43 -3.49
CA LYS A 11 9.20 1.47 -2.44
C LYS A 11 9.96 0.13 -2.39
N ASN A 12 9.89 -0.60 -1.28
CA ASN A 12 10.53 -1.91 -1.14
C ASN A 12 9.57 -3.10 -1.36
N LEU A 13 8.37 -2.88 -1.90
CA LEU A 13 7.41 -3.93 -2.23
C LEU A 13 7.68 -4.44 -3.65
N VAL A 14 8.22 -5.65 -3.77
CA VAL A 14 8.65 -6.22 -5.05
C VAL A 14 7.47 -6.75 -5.87
N ASP A 15 6.72 -7.70 -5.33
CA ASP A 15 5.48 -8.23 -5.90
C ASP A 15 4.59 -8.74 -4.75
N VAL A 16 3.77 -7.86 -4.22
CA VAL A 16 2.91 -8.13 -3.07
C VAL A 16 1.48 -8.29 -3.56
N ASP A 17 0.84 -9.41 -3.21
CA ASP A 17 -0.57 -9.71 -3.48
C ASP A 17 -1.25 -10.14 -2.18
N VAL A 18 -2.05 -9.25 -1.61
CA VAL A 18 -2.75 -9.45 -0.34
C VAL A 18 -4.24 -9.60 -0.62
N ARG A 19 -4.85 -10.66 -0.06
CA ARG A 19 -6.30 -10.83 0.00
C ARG A 19 -6.76 -10.50 1.42
N PHE A 20 -7.71 -9.57 1.55
CA PHE A 20 -8.21 -9.15 2.85
C PHE A 20 -9.44 -9.96 3.24
N GLY A 21 -9.44 -10.44 4.48
CA GLY A 21 -10.63 -10.96 5.15
C GLY A 21 -11.38 -9.85 5.92
N PRO A 22 -12.46 -10.21 6.65
CA PRO A 22 -13.19 -9.29 7.53
C PRO A 22 -12.28 -8.60 8.56
N PHE A 23 -11.18 -9.25 8.93
CA PHE A 23 -10.09 -8.71 9.72
C PHE A 23 -8.77 -9.23 9.16
N THR A 24 -7.77 -8.36 9.02
CA THR A 24 -6.43 -8.72 8.51
C THR A 24 -5.37 -8.03 9.36
N CYS A 25 -4.46 -8.80 9.95
CA CYS A 25 -3.32 -8.29 10.73
C CYS A 25 -2.05 -8.32 9.88
N ILE A 26 -1.31 -7.21 9.84
CA ILE A 26 -0.03 -7.10 9.13
C ILE A 26 1.11 -7.02 10.15
N ALA A 27 1.89 -8.10 10.26
CA ALA A 27 2.97 -8.24 11.23
C ALA A 27 4.27 -8.74 10.57
N GLY A 28 5.41 -8.58 11.27
CA GLY A 28 6.74 -8.94 10.76
C GLY A 28 7.85 -8.01 11.29
N ALA A 29 9.10 -8.36 11.02
CA ALA A 29 10.28 -7.60 11.48
C ALA A 29 10.32 -6.16 10.92
N ASN A 30 11.17 -5.30 11.50
CA ASN A 30 11.34 -3.94 10.99
C ASN A 30 11.97 -3.94 9.59
N GLY A 31 11.56 -2.99 8.74
CA GLY A 31 12.07 -2.86 7.37
C GLY A 31 11.45 -3.81 6.33
N VAL A 32 10.67 -4.83 6.71
CA VAL A 32 10.10 -5.82 5.77
C VAL A 32 8.97 -5.30 4.86
N GLY A 33 8.62 -4.00 4.94
CA GLY A 33 7.63 -3.37 4.06
C GLY A 33 6.23 -3.19 4.63
N LYS A 34 6.01 -3.44 5.94
CA LYS A 34 4.69 -3.26 6.59
C LYS A 34 4.13 -1.84 6.41
N SER A 35 4.90 -0.80 6.75
CA SER A 35 4.47 0.59 6.57
C SER A 35 4.27 0.94 5.09
N ASN A 36 5.14 0.43 4.22
CA ASN A 36 5.06 0.67 2.79
C ASN A 36 3.79 0.06 2.15
N LEU A 37 3.26 -1.05 2.70
CA LEU A 37 1.96 -1.59 2.29
C LEU A 37 0.83 -0.58 2.54
N PHE A 38 0.82 0.07 3.70
CA PHE A 38 -0.15 1.10 4.03
C PHE A 38 0.07 2.38 3.22
N ASP A 39 1.33 2.77 2.97
CA ASP A 39 1.64 3.92 2.10
C ASP A 39 1.14 3.70 0.68
N ALA A 40 1.26 2.49 0.14
CA ALA A 40 0.77 2.17 -1.19
C ALA A 40 -0.77 2.23 -1.27
N ILE A 41 -1.47 1.75 -0.24
CA ILE A 41 -2.93 1.89 -0.13
C ILE A 41 -3.33 3.38 -0.02
N LYS A 42 -2.61 4.15 0.81
CA LYS A 42 -2.84 5.59 0.98
C LYS A 42 -2.61 6.35 -0.32
N PHE A 43 -1.53 6.03 -1.05
CA PHE A 43 -1.21 6.61 -2.35
C PHE A 43 -2.37 6.45 -3.33
N LEU A 44 -2.92 5.24 -3.48
CA LEU A 44 -4.09 5.01 -4.32
C LEU A 44 -5.28 5.88 -3.90
N GLY A 45 -5.55 6.00 -2.60
CA GLY A 45 -6.60 6.89 -2.09
C GLY A 45 -6.37 8.37 -2.42
N LEU A 46 -5.12 8.83 -2.44
CA LEU A 46 -4.75 10.20 -2.77
C LEU A 46 -4.84 10.50 -4.27
N THR A 47 -4.57 9.53 -5.15
CA THR A 47 -4.69 9.74 -6.60
C THR A 47 -6.12 10.05 -7.06
N GLY A 48 -7.14 9.76 -6.24
CA GLY A 48 -8.52 10.18 -6.50
C GLY A 48 -8.84 11.62 -6.09
N LYS A 49 -7.91 12.31 -5.42
CA LYS A 49 -8.10 13.66 -4.85
C LYS A 49 -7.03 14.66 -5.28
N ASP A 50 -5.89 14.18 -5.77
CA ASP A 50 -4.73 14.98 -6.15
C ASP A 50 -4.12 14.43 -7.45
N THR A 51 -3.26 15.22 -8.08
CA THR A 51 -2.40 14.80 -9.17
C THR A 51 -1.53 13.61 -8.76
N LEU A 52 -1.15 12.79 -9.74
CA LEU A 52 -0.26 11.64 -9.49
C LEU A 52 1.03 12.04 -8.76
N ARG A 53 1.61 13.18 -9.14
CA ARG A 53 2.82 13.73 -8.52
C ARG A 53 2.57 14.21 -7.09
N GLY A 54 1.49 14.95 -6.85
CA GLY A 54 1.13 15.43 -5.51
C GLY A 54 0.85 14.27 -4.54
N ALA A 55 0.13 13.26 -5.02
CA ALA A 55 -0.10 12.02 -4.28
C ALA A 55 1.21 11.30 -3.94
N ALA A 56 2.16 11.22 -4.89
CA ALA A 56 3.45 10.56 -4.70
C ALA A 56 4.35 11.28 -3.68
N LEU A 57 4.29 12.61 -3.62
CA LEU A 57 5.05 13.42 -2.64
C LEU A 57 4.46 13.35 -1.22
N SER A 58 3.25 12.82 -1.08
CA SER A 58 2.48 12.77 0.17
C SER A 58 2.56 11.42 0.90
N VAL A 59 3.36 10.49 0.38
CA VAL A 59 3.55 9.13 0.90
C VAL A 59 5.02 8.75 1.00
#